data_AF-A0A7C3H168-F1
#
_entry.id   AF-A0A7C3H168-F1
#
_cell.length_a   1.000
_cell.length_b   1.000
_cell.length_c   1.000
_cell.angle_alpha   90.00
_cell.angle_beta   90.00
_cell.angle_gamma   90.00
#
_symmetry.space_group_name_H-M   'P 1'
#
loop_
_entity.id
_entity.type
_entity.pdbx_description
1 polymer ?
#
loop_
_entity_poly.entity_id
_entity_poly.type
_entity_poly.pdbx_seq_one_letter_code
_entity_poly.pdbx_strand_id
1 'polypeptide(L)'
;YIATGQPAGFSGHFVARFNTVFSDYGVWDRNEGLRKRRLATRGQPGAYVRFDARHRRTVLVKIGCSFTSIDEARRNLDAEIPDWDFGRVVEEGRQAWQKALSVVEVEGGSQSDLRTFYTALYHALLLPRVFSDADGSYVGFDGDDSVHVARDFVYYDDYSLWDTFRAEHPLLLLIQPQRVRDWVRSLLAKAEQGGWLPIFPAWNSYTTEMIGDHGFSMVTDAFVKGFRDFDVQAAFRFMLKNAKETPPRPDYLDGKGRRALTSYLRYGYIPLEDPVREAFHKGEQVSRTLEYAYDDFCLAVLADSLGNVEKARTFKHRARNYRNVFDPETGFVRGRHQDGSWVKPFDPSQPVPYIAEATPWVYTFFVPHDVAGLVRLMGGRQAFIAKLDSLFEKDFYAHDNEPSHHIPYLYAFAGAPWKTQQRVSQALRANYADTPGGLSGNDDAGQMSAWYLFSAMGFYPVCPGTNQYILTSPLFRKITLHLQQPYHSGKVFVVVAKGLSATNRYIQKAWLNGKEWNKPWISHSAIVAGGELVLQMGPKPNRQWGSRPEDAPYSMSDKRAGSR
;
A
#
# COMPACT_ATOMS: atom_id res chain seq x y z
N TYR A 1 13.72 -5.09 18.07
CA TYR A 1 12.83 -5.48 16.96
C TYR A 1 13.13 -6.91 16.54
N ILE A 2 12.12 -7.76 16.28
CA ILE A 2 12.14 -9.23 16.49
C ILE A 2 13.36 -10.00 15.92
N ALA A 3 13.97 -9.53 14.83
CA ALA A 3 15.20 -10.15 14.27
C ALA A 3 16.50 -9.82 15.04
N THR A 4 16.54 -8.71 15.78
CA THR A 4 17.73 -8.21 16.51
C THR A 4 17.60 -8.26 18.03
N GLY A 5 16.41 -8.59 18.55
CA GLY A 5 16.16 -8.71 20.00
C GLY A 5 16.15 -7.38 20.78
N GLN A 6 16.21 -6.23 20.10
CA GLN A 6 16.15 -4.93 20.78
C GLN A 6 14.76 -4.66 21.41
N PRO A 7 14.68 -3.97 22.56
CA PRO A 7 13.42 -3.50 23.14
C PRO A 7 12.65 -2.59 22.17
N ALA A 8 11.32 -2.59 22.26
CA ALA A 8 10.46 -1.71 21.46
C ALA A 8 10.43 -0.25 21.95
N GLY A 9 11.13 0.08 23.04
CA GLY A 9 11.14 1.43 23.62
C GLY A 9 9.90 1.78 24.47
N PHE A 10 8.85 0.96 24.45
CA PHE A 10 7.65 1.16 25.28
C PHE A 10 7.16 -0.16 25.90
N SER A 11 6.21 -0.05 26.83
CA SER A 11 5.60 -1.20 27.52
C SER A 11 4.20 -1.48 26.98
N GLY A 12 3.83 -2.76 26.91
CA GLY A 12 2.44 -3.18 26.72
C GLY A 12 1.76 -3.45 28.06
N HIS A 13 0.54 -2.96 28.23
CA HIS A 13 -0.29 -3.16 29.41
C HIS A 13 -1.54 -3.96 29.04
N PHE A 14 -1.95 -4.91 29.88
CA PHE A 14 -3.21 -5.61 29.70
C PHE A 14 -3.90 -5.89 31.04
N VAL A 15 -5.23 -5.98 31.01
CA VAL A 15 -6.07 -6.38 32.14
C VAL A 15 -6.99 -7.50 31.70
N ALA A 16 -7.00 -8.60 32.44
CA ALA A 16 -7.98 -9.67 32.30
C ALA A 16 -8.98 -9.62 33.48
N ARG A 17 -10.26 -9.39 33.18
CA ARG A 17 -11.36 -9.40 34.16
C ARG A 17 -12.14 -10.69 34.03
N PHE A 18 -12.48 -11.32 35.16
CA PHE A 18 -13.22 -12.58 35.20
C PHE A 18 -14.57 -12.38 35.87
N ASN A 19 -15.61 -13.04 35.37
CA ASN A 19 -16.95 -12.94 35.94
C ASN A 19 -17.17 -13.82 37.20
N THR A 20 -16.10 -14.44 37.72
CA THR A 20 -16.13 -15.46 38.75
C THR A 20 -14.95 -15.28 39.70
N VAL A 21 -15.18 -15.48 40.99
CA VAL A 21 -14.16 -15.39 42.05
C VAL A 21 -13.17 -16.54 41.95
N PHE A 22 -11.89 -16.26 42.19
CA PHE A 22 -10.83 -17.27 42.16
C PHE A 22 -10.81 -18.08 43.46
N SER A 23 -10.81 -19.42 43.34
CA SER A 23 -10.59 -20.34 44.47
C SER A 23 -9.11 -20.38 44.90
N ASP A 24 -8.19 -20.18 43.95
CA ASP A 24 -6.75 -20.04 44.17
C ASP A 24 -6.14 -19.17 43.07
N TYR A 25 -4.99 -18.57 43.33
CA TYR A 25 -4.28 -17.74 42.36
C TYR A 25 -2.79 -17.71 42.69
N GLY A 26 -1.97 -17.32 41.73
CA GLY A 26 -0.56 -17.04 41.95
C GLY A 26 0.16 -16.67 40.68
N VAL A 27 1.48 -16.57 40.78
CA VAL A 27 2.36 -16.18 39.67
C VAL A 27 3.47 -17.21 39.52
N TRP A 28 4.09 -17.27 38.35
CA TRP A 28 5.35 -17.99 38.16
C TRP A 28 6.35 -17.09 37.44
N ASP A 29 7.63 -17.30 37.72
CA ASP A 29 8.72 -16.88 36.84
C ASP A 29 9.37 -18.14 36.28
N ARG A 30 9.78 -18.13 35.00
CA ARG A 30 10.36 -19.30 34.35
C ARG A 30 11.56 -19.88 35.13
N ASN A 31 12.31 -19.03 35.84
CA ASN A 31 13.50 -19.44 36.59
C ASN A 31 13.19 -19.79 38.05
N GLU A 32 12.21 -19.14 38.68
CA GLU A 32 11.92 -19.29 40.12
C GLU A 32 10.70 -20.19 40.43
N GLY A 33 10.00 -20.67 39.41
CA GLY A 33 8.86 -21.58 39.54
C GLY A 33 7.57 -20.93 40.06
N LEU A 34 6.62 -21.76 40.49
CA LEU A 34 5.27 -21.35 40.91
C LEU A 34 5.25 -20.77 42.33
N ARG A 35 4.59 -19.62 42.51
CA ARG A 35 4.38 -18.95 43.79
C ARG A 35 2.89 -18.71 44.04
N LYS A 36 2.30 -19.55 44.89
CA LYS A 36 0.87 -19.47 45.26
C LYS A 36 0.59 -18.20 46.07
N ARG A 37 -0.63 -17.66 45.91
CA ARG A 37 -1.16 -16.46 46.60
C ARG A 37 -0.31 -15.18 46.46
N ARG A 38 0.60 -15.15 45.50
CA ARG A 38 1.40 -13.97 45.17
C ARG A 38 0.80 -13.24 43.97
N LEU A 39 0.80 -11.91 44.01
CA LEU A 39 0.13 -11.06 43.01
C LEU A 39 1.07 -10.52 41.91
N ALA A 40 2.38 -10.59 42.13
CA ALA A 40 3.36 -10.03 41.20
C ALA A 40 4.67 -10.82 41.21
N THR A 41 5.28 -10.94 40.03
CA THR A 41 6.63 -11.46 39.82
C THR A 41 7.31 -10.67 38.70
N ARG A 42 8.63 -10.82 38.57
CA ARG A 42 9.46 -10.16 37.54
C ARG A 42 10.28 -11.24 36.81
N GLY A 43 10.88 -10.90 35.67
CA GLY A 43 11.67 -11.84 34.86
C GLY A 43 10.93 -12.29 33.61
N GLN A 44 10.64 -13.58 33.50
CA GLN A 44 9.76 -14.18 32.49
C GLN A 44 8.44 -14.61 33.18
N PRO A 45 7.58 -13.62 33.53
CA PRO A 45 6.44 -13.85 34.40
C PRO A 45 5.30 -14.57 33.67
N GLY A 46 4.48 -15.24 34.46
CA GLY A 46 3.08 -15.52 34.12
C GLY A 46 2.21 -15.64 35.37
N ALA A 47 0.90 -15.75 35.17
CA ALA A 47 -0.09 -15.79 36.25
C ALA A 47 -1.10 -16.93 36.06
N TYR A 48 -1.47 -17.60 37.16
CA TYR A 48 -2.51 -18.63 37.16
C TYR A 48 -3.65 -18.22 38.09
N VAL A 49 -4.85 -18.65 37.72
CA VAL A 49 -6.07 -18.56 38.53
C VAL A 49 -6.78 -19.90 38.50
N ARG A 50 -7.43 -20.26 39.60
CA ARG A 50 -8.16 -21.52 39.75
C ARG A 50 -9.62 -21.24 40.06
N PHE A 51 -10.52 -21.88 39.34
CA PHE A 51 -11.96 -21.79 39.57
C PHE A 51 -12.50 -23.07 40.19
N ASP A 52 -13.59 -22.95 40.95
CA ASP A 52 -14.35 -24.12 41.38
C ASP A 52 -15.43 -24.45 40.33
N ALA A 53 -15.15 -25.46 39.51
CA ALA A 53 -16.03 -25.88 38.43
C ALA A 53 -17.38 -26.46 38.90
N ARG A 54 -17.55 -26.72 40.20
CA ARG A 54 -18.83 -27.13 40.79
C ARG A 54 -19.84 -25.99 40.83
N HIS A 55 -19.37 -24.75 41.01
CA HIS A 55 -20.21 -23.56 41.11
C HIS A 55 -20.41 -22.88 39.76
N ARG A 56 -19.43 -22.99 38.85
CA ARG A 56 -19.56 -22.45 37.49
C ARG A 56 -18.73 -23.23 36.48
N ARG A 57 -19.39 -23.79 35.46
CA ARG A 57 -18.73 -24.55 34.38
C ARG A 57 -18.21 -23.67 33.24
N THR A 58 -18.78 -22.48 33.06
CA THR A 58 -18.37 -21.51 32.04
C THR A 58 -17.86 -20.25 32.72
N VAL A 59 -16.60 -19.91 32.48
CA VAL A 59 -15.97 -18.68 32.96
C VAL A 59 -15.81 -17.73 31.78
N LEU A 60 -16.32 -16.52 31.92
CA LEU A 60 -16.10 -15.47 30.92
C LEU A 60 -14.91 -14.62 31.34
N VAL A 61 -14.09 -14.26 30.36
CA VAL A 61 -12.91 -13.42 30.53
C VAL A 61 -13.03 -12.26 29.55
N LYS A 62 -12.87 -11.03 30.04
CA LYS A 62 -12.68 -9.85 29.19
C LYS A 62 -11.24 -9.42 29.28
N ILE A 63 -10.65 -9.04 28.15
CA ILE A 63 -9.27 -8.58 28.09
C ILE A 63 -9.26 -7.21 27.43
N GLY A 64 -8.66 -6.23 28.11
CA GLY A 64 -8.35 -4.92 27.55
C GLY A 64 -6.85 -4.69 27.55
N CYS A 65 -6.37 -3.97 26.55
CA CYS A 65 -4.96 -3.69 26.33
C CYS A 65 -4.74 -2.18 26.13
N SER A 66 -3.54 -1.70 26.42
CA SER A 66 -3.09 -0.33 26.14
C SER A 66 -1.57 -0.32 26.03
N PHE A 67 -1.03 0.59 25.22
CA PHE A 67 0.41 0.86 25.20
C PHE A 67 0.81 2.03 26.11
N THR A 68 -0.14 2.79 26.66
CA THR A 68 0.14 3.96 27.49
C THR A 68 0.18 3.63 28.98
N SER A 69 -0.79 2.85 29.49
CA SER A 69 -0.88 2.54 30.91
C SER A 69 -1.82 1.39 31.24
N ILE A 70 -1.69 0.85 32.46
CA ILE A 70 -2.65 -0.14 32.98
C ILE A 70 -4.03 0.47 33.25
N ASP A 71 -4.12 1.77 33.51
CA ASP A 71 -5.40 2.45 33.74
C ASP A 71 -6.16 2.67 32.44
N GLU A 72 -5.46 3.00 31.35
CA GLU A 72 -6.07 3.02 30.01
C GLU A 72 -6.46 1.62 29.55
N ALA A 73 -5.68 0.58 29.84
CA ALA A 73 -6.10 -0.80 29.55
C ALA A 73 -7.43 -1.16 30.24
N ARG A 74 -7.72 -0.61 31.42
CA ARG A 74 -9.03 -0.74 32.10
C ARG A 74 -10.11 0.11 31.43
N ARG A 75 -9.80 1.35 31.07
CA ARG A 75 -10.75 2.24 30.39
C ARG A 75 -11.15 1.71 29.02
N ASN A 76 -10.22 1.23 28.20
CA ASN A 76 -10.49 0.55 26.93
C ASN A 76 -11.42 -0.65 27.15
N LEU A 77 -11.11 -1.49 28.15
CA LEU A 77 -11.96 -2.64 28.50
C LEU A 77 -13.40 -2.24 28.83
N ASP A 78 -13.57 -1.20 29.65
CA ASP A 78 -14.87 -0.73 30.10
C ASP A 78 -15.66 0.00 28.99
N ALA A 79 -14.96 0.69 28.10
CA ALA A 79 -15.55 1.39 26.96
C ALA A 79 -15.99 0.43 25.85
N GLU A 80 -15.17 -0.57 25.52
CA GLU A 80 -15.40 -1.47 24.38
C GLU A 80 -16.25 -2.68 24.75
N ILE A 81 -16.14 -3.19 26.00
CA ILE A 81 -16.84 -4.39 26.45
C ILE A 81 -17.48 -4.13 27.83
N PRO A 82 -18.58 -3.34 27.91
CA PRO A 82 -19.14 -2.91 29.19
C PRO A 82 -19.77 -4.04 30.03
N ASP A 83 -20.29 -5.11 29.41
CA ASP A 83 -21.00 -6.19 30.11
C ASP A 83 -20.61 -7.60 29.64
N TRP A 84 -21.20 -8.64 30.23
CA TRP A 84 -20.77 -10.04 30.08
C TRP A 84 -21.49 -10.82 28.98
N ASP A 85 -22.22 -10.15 28.09
CA ASP A 85 -22.91 -10.84 27.00
C ASP A 85 -21.97 -11.15 25.83
N PHE A 86 -21.37 -12.34 25.86
CA PHE A 86 -20.50 -12.82 24.78
C PHE A 86 -21.23 -12.91 23.43
N GLY A 87 -22.52 -13.27 23.44
CA GLY A 87 -23.31 -13.39 22.22
C GLY A 87 -23.48 -12.05 21.53
N ARG A 88 -23.71 -10.98 22.30
CA ARG A 88 -23.75 -9.61 21.78
C ARG A 88 -22.42 -9.16 21.20
N VAL A 89 -21.29 -9.40 21.87
CA VAL A 89 -19.96 -9.04 21.32
C VAL A 89 -19.70 -9.73 19.98
N VAL A 90 -20.09 -11.01 19.84
CA VAL A 90 -20.00 -11.74 18.57
C VAL A 90 -20.88 -11.12 17.49
N GLU A 91 -22.10 -10.70 17.82
CA GLU A 91 -23.03 -10.09 16.88
C GLU A 91 -22.60 -8.67 16.47
N GLU A 92 -22.16 -7.84 17.40
CA GLU A 92 -21.62 -6.51 17.14
C GLU A 92 -20.39 -6.58 16.22
N GLY A 93 -19.48 -7.54 16.47
CA GLY A 93 -18.34 -7.80 15.60
C GLY A 93 -18.76 -8.25 14.18
N ARG A 94 -19.76 -9.13 14.08
CA ARG A 94 -20.32 -9.56 12.79
C ARG A 94 -20.94 -8.39 12.03
N GLN A 95 -21.70 -7.54 12.69
CA GLN A 95 -22.33 -6.35 12.10
C GLN A 95 -21.29 -5.32 11.65
N ALA A 96 -20.23 -5.10 12.44
CA ALA A 96 -19.14 -4.24 12.06
C ALA A 96 -18.46 -4.71 10.77
N TRP A 97 -18.16 -6.02 10.66
CA TRP A 97 -17.64 -6.61 9.43
C TRP A 97 -18.63 -6.52 8.27
N GLN A 98 -19.90 -6.86 8.49
CA GLN A 98 -20.92 -6.76 7.44
C GLN A 98 -21.01 -5.34 6.87
N LYS A 99 -20.98 -4.32 7.72
CA LYS A 99 -20.97 -2.91 7.30
C LYS A 99 -19.70 -2.52 6.56
N ALA A 100 -18.54 -3.00 7.02
CA ALA A 100 -17.25 -2.69 6.40
C ALA A 100 -17.11 -3.37 5.03
N LEU A 101 -17.60 -4.60 4.88
CA LEU A 101 -17.55 -5.37 3.63
C LEU A 101 -18.63 -4.93 2.63
N SER A 102 -19.77 -4.41 3.09
CA SER A 102 -20.87 -3.97 2.21
C SER A 102 -20.57 -2.71 1.40
N VAL A 103 -19.40 -2.08 1.58
CA VAL A 103 -18.98 -0.93 0.77
C VAL A 103 -18.75 -1.30 -0.71
N VAL A 104 -18.51 -2.59 -0.98
CA VAL A 104 -18.48 -3.15 -2.32
C VAL A 104 -19.38 -4.37 -2.41
N GLU A 105 -20.32 -4.34 -3.36
CA GLU A 105 -21.15 -5.50 -3.70
C GLU A 105 -20.74 -6.05 -5.07
N VAL A 106 -20.68 -7.37 -5.18
CA VAL A 106 -20.37 -8.05 -6.45
C VAL A 106 -21.46 -9.07 -6.78
N GLU A 107 -21.82 -9.15 -8.06
CA GLU A 107 -22.75 -10.16 -8.57
C GLU A 107 -22.13 -10.96 -9.72
N GLY A 108 -22.47 -12.25 -9.77
CA GLY A 108 -21.86 -13.22 -10.69
C GLY A 108 -20.62 -13.88 -10.08
N GLY A 109 -19.83 -14.55 -10.93
CA GLY A 109 -18.72 -15.38 -10.45
C GLY A 109 -19.18 -16.69 -9.81
N SER A 110 -18.21 -17.52 -9.44
CA SER A 110 -18.43 -18.73 -8.65
C SER A 110 -18.47 -18.43 -7.15
N GLN A 111 -18.87 -19.41 -6.34
CA GLN A 111 -18.80 -19.30 -4.88
C GLN A 111 -17.35 -19.14 -4.37
N SER A 112 -16.37 -19.72 -5.07
CA SER A 112 -14.95 -19.53 -4.76
C SER A 112 -14.53 -18.08 -5.05
N ASP A 113 -14.95 -17.50 -6.19
CA ASP A 113 -14.66 -16.08 -6.50
C ASP A 113 -15.22 -15.14 -5.43
N LEU A 114 -16.44 -15.40 -4.94
CA LEU A 114 -17.05 -14.60 -3.86
C LEU A 114 -16.27 -14.71 -2.55
N ARG A 115 -15.85 -15.93 -2.16
CA ARG A 115 -15.03 -16.14 -0.96
C ARG A 115 -13.69 -15.43 -1.08
N THR A 116 -12.98 -15.62 -2.19
CA THR A 116 -11.70 -14.95 -2.43
C THR A 116 -11.85 -13.43 -2.37
N PHE A 117 -12.89 -12.86 -3.00
CA PHE A 117 -13.15 -11.42 -2.98
C PHE A 117 -13.39 -10.87 -1.58
N TYR A 118 -14.28 -11.47 -0.80
CA TYR A 118 -14.57 -10.96 0.54
C TYR A 118 -13.47 -11.26 1.56
N THR A 119 -12.68 -12.32 1.37
CA THR A 119 -11.46 -12.56 2.16
C THR A 119 -10.39 -11.51 1.86
N ALA A 120 -10.16 -11.18 0.59
CA ALA A 120 -9.23 -10.11 0.21
C ALA A 120 -9.71 -8.76 0.77
N LEU A 121 -11.02 -8.46 0.70
CA LEU A 121 -11.56 -7.24 1.29
C LEU A 121 -11.41 -7.21 2.81
N TYR A 122 -11.49 -8.35 3.49
CA TYR A 122 -11.20 -8.44 4.92
C TYR A 122 -9.72 -8.13 5.22
N HIS A 123 -8.77 -8.71 4.45
CA HIS A 123 -7.34 -8.45 4.63
C HIS A 123 -6.96 -6.98 4.38
N ALA A 124 -7.50 -6.36 3.32
CA ALA A 124 -7.32 -4.95 2.99
C ALA A 124 -8.01 -3.96 3.97
N LEU A 125 -8.48 -4.44 5.13
CA LEU A 125 -9.08 -3.60 6.17
C LEU A 125 -8.40 -3.79 7.54
N LEU A 126 -7.29 -4.53 7.58
CA LEU A 126 -6.56 -4.82 8.82
C LEU A 126 -5.49 -3.78 9.16
N LEU A 127 -4.79 -3.21 8.17
CA LEU A 127 -3.70 -2.27 8.35
C LEU A 127 -3.87 -1.00 7.50
N PRO A 128 -3.34 0.17 7.93
CA PRO A 128 -2.73 0.45 9.24
C PRO A 128 -3.73 0.28 10.40
N ARG A 129 -3.25 -0.10 11.59
CA ARG A 129 -4.12 -0.36 12.76
C ARG A 129 -4.16 0.79 13.75
N VAL A 130 -5.25 0.89 14.51
CA VAL A 130 -5.38 1.85 15.61
C VAL A 130 -4.29 1.57 16.65
N PHE A 131 -3.63 2.64 17.09
CA PHE A 131 -2.55 2.62 18.08
C PHE A 131 -2.74 3.64 19.21
N SER A 132 -3.88 4.34 19.24
CA SER A 132 -4.34 5.12 20.40
C SER A 132 -5.35 4.35 21.25
N ASP A 133 -5.39 4.68 22.53
CA ASP A 133 -6.43 4.26 23.46
C ASP A 133 -7.77 4.98 23.18
N ALA A 134 -8.85 4.56 23.85
CA ALA A 134 -10.20 5.07 23.65
C ALA A 134 -10.36 6.57 23.97
N ASP A 135 -9.49 7.11 24.84
CA ASP A 135 -9.43 8.55 25.14
C ASP A 135 -8.56 9.35 24.15
N GLY A 136 -7.95 8.66 23.17
CA GLY A 136 -7.04 9.22 22.19
C GLY A 136 -5.58 9.24 22.63
N SER A 137 -5.23 8.78 23.83
CA SER A 137 -3.84 8.74 24.28
C SER A 137 -3.01 7.70 23.52
N TYR A 138 -1.74 8.00 23.26
CA TYR A 138 -0.81 7.08 22.58
C TYR A 138 0.64 7.36 23.00
N VAL A 139 1.51 6.36 22.87
CA VAL A 139 2.94 6.50 23.17
C VAL A 139 3.64 7.26 22.05
N GLY A 140 4.54 8.18 22.41
CA GLY A 140 5.35 8.92 21.47
C GLY A 140 6.14 8.02 20.52
N PHE A 141 6.22 8.43 19.26
CA PHE A 141 6.93 7.72 18.22
C PHE A 141 8.45 7.83 18.41
N ASP A 142 9.18 6.78 18.04
CA ASP A 142 10.64 6.76 17.94
C ASP A 142 11.39 7.03 19.26
N GLY A 143 10.99 6.33 20.33
CA GLY A 143 11.64 6.46 21.64
C GLY A 143 11.33 7.77 22.38
N ASP A 144 10.30 8.50 21.93
CA ASP A 144 9.69 9.56 22.73
C ASP A 144 8.90 8.93 23.89
N ASP A 145 9.46 9.06 25.10
CA ASP A 145 8.90 8.53 26.35
C ASP A 145 7.60 9.23 26.81
N SER A 146 7.12 10.23 26.06
CA SER A 146 5.90 10.98 26.38
C SER A 146 4.64 10.23 25.95
N VAL A 147 3.56 10.40 26.72
CA VAL A 147 2.21 10.05 26.27
C VAL A 147 1.59 11.28 25.61
N HIS A 148 1.24 11.13 24.33
CA HIS A 148 0.53 12.14 23.55
C HIS A 148 -0.96 11.85 23.56
N VAL A 149 -1.75 12.82 23.11
CA VAL A 149 -3.20 12.67 22.92
C VAL A 149 -3.57 13.12 21.52
N ALA A 150 -4.11 12.21 20.73
CA ALA A 150 -4.61 12.48 19.39
C ALA A 150 -5.93 13.27 19.51
N ARG A 151 -5.89 14.56 19.18
CA ARG A 151 -7.06 15.44 19.21
C ARG A 151 -7.66 15.53 17.81
N ASP A 152 -8.94 15.21 17.68
CA ASP A 152 -9.71 15.29 16.43
C ASP A 152 -9.26 14.32 15.31
N PHE A 153 -8.46 13.30 15.64
CA PHE A 153 -8.13 12.16 14.76
C PHE A 153 -7.79 10.91 15.59
N VAL A 154 -7.88 9.73 14.99
CA VAL A 154 -7.40 8.47 15.58
C VAL A 154 -5.94 8.25 15.19
N TYR A 155 -5.08 7.89 16.16
CA TYR A 155 -3.68 7.59 15.86
C TYR A 155 -3.53 6.16 15.35
N TYR A 156 -2.87 6.00 14.21
CA TYR A 156 -2.61 4.73 13.54
C TYR A 156 -1.12 4.39 13.49
N ASP A 157 -0.78 3.11 13.39
CA ASP A 157 0.60 2.63 13.24
C ASP A 157 0.69 1.39 12.34
N ASP A 158 1.92 0.91 12.10
CA ASP A 158 2.29 -0.22 11.24
C ASP A 158 1.99 0.07 9.76
N TYR A 159 2.72 1.03 9.19
CA TYR A 159 2.60 1.43 7.79
C TYR A 159 3.67 0.74 6.93
N SER A 160 3.25 -0.25 6.15
CA SER A 160 4.10 -0.83 5.11
C SER A 160 4.05 0.00 3.81
N LEU A 161 4.67 1.18 3.78
CA LEU A 161 4.45 2.10 2.64
C LEU A 161 5.17 1.69 1.37
N TRP A 162 6.21 0.85 1.42
CA TRP A 162 6.81 0.29 0.18
C TRP A 162 5.83 -0.61 -0.55
N ASP A 163 4.96 -1.31 0.17
CA ASP A 163 3.97 -2.20 -0.41
C ASP A 163 2.70 -1.43 -0.74
N THR A 164 2.12 -0.85 0.30
CA THR A 164 0.74 -0.37 0.30
C THR A 164 0.50 0.91 -0.50
N PHE A 165 1.53 1.63 -0.94
CA PHE A 165 1.32 2.82 -1.79
C PHE A 165 0.73 2.46 -3.15
N ARG A 166 0.98 1.23 -3.62
CA ARG A 166 0.72 0.76 -4.99
C ARG A 166 -0.77 0.56 -5.24
N ALA A 167 -1.44 -0.15 -4.33
CA ALA A 167 -2.87 -0.47 -4.45
C ALA A 167 -3.64 -0.31 -3.14
N GLU A 168 -3.09 -0.71 -1.99
CA GLU A 168 -3.82 -0.68 -0.71
C GLU A 168 -4.31 0.73 -0.33
N HIS A 169 -3.41 1.71 -0.18
CA HIS A 169 -3.81 3.08 0.13
C HIS A 169 -4.74 3.67 -0.95
N PRO A 170 -4.47 3.53 -2.27
CA PRO A 170 -5.42 3.91 -3.31
C PRO A 170 -6.81 3.28 -3.23
N LEU A 171 -6.91 2.02 -2.77
CA LEU A 171 -8.17 1.32 -2.52
C LEU A 171 -8.88 1.96 -1.35
N LEU A 172 -8.17 2.14 -0.24
CA LEU A 172 -8.71 2.73 0.98
C LEU A 172 -9.23 4.16 0.79
N LEU A 173 -8.65 4.95 -0.13
CA LEU A 173 -9.21 6.24 -0.55
C LEU A 173 -10.63 6.12 -1.13
N LEU A 174 -10.94 5.01 -1.81
CA LEU A 174 -12.27 4.75 -2.39
C LEU A 174 -13.24 4.19 -1.35
N ILE A 175 -12.80 3.21 -0.55
CA ILE A 175 -13.72 2.39 0.27
C ILE A 175 -13.70 2.70 1.77
N GLN A 176 -12.68 3.39 2.28
CA GLN A 176 -12.56 3.83 3.68
C GLN A 176 -12.17 5.33 3.77
N PRO A 177 -12.83 6.23 3.01
CA PRO A 177 -12.41 7.62 2.89
C PRO A 177 -12.37 8.39 4.23
N GLN A 178 -13.19 7.99 5.19
CA GLN A 178 -13.28 8.58 6.53
C GLN A 178 -12.03 8.38 7.39
N ARG A 179 -11.20 7.38 7.07
CA ARG A 179 -9.96 7.09 7.81
C ARG A 179 -8.73 7.76 7.21
N VAL A 180 -8.82 8.20 5.95
CA VAL A 180 -7.69 8.76 5.19
C VAL A 180 -7.04 9.92 5.91
N ARG A 181 -7.86 10.83 6.43
CA ARG A 181 -7.40 11.98 7.20
C ARG A 181 -6.56 11.54 8.39
N ASP A 182 -7.05 10.56 9.14
CA ASP A 182 -6.43 10.08 10.37
C ASP A 182 -5.13 9.34 10.08
N TRP A 183 -5.06 8.58 8.98
CA TRP A 183 -3.82 7.96 8.51
C TRP A 183 -2.76 8.98 8.12
N VAL A 184 -3.13 10.03 7.37
CA VAL A 184 -2.19 11.09 6.98
C VAL A 184 -1.73 11.87 8.21
N ARG A 185 -2.65 12.26 9.11
CA ARG A 185 -2.30 12.98 10.35
C ARG A 185 -1.40 12.16 11.27
N SER A 186 -1.63 10.85 11.37
CA SER A 186 -0.78 9.93 12.12
C SER A 186 0.63 9.85 11.54
N LEU A 187 0.77 9.80 10.21
CA LEU A 187 2.08 9.83 9.55
C LEU A 187 2.81 11.17 9.77
N LEU A 188 2.09 12.29 9.78
CA LEU A 188 2.64 13.61 10.08
C LEU A 188 3.04 13.75 11.55
N ALA A 189 2.23 13.23 12.49
CA ALA A 189 2.58 13.22 13.91
C ALA A 189 3.88 12.43 14.16
N LYS A 190 4.07 11.28 13.49
CA LYS A 190 5.34 10.54 13.50
C LYS A 190 6.50 11.38 12.95
N ALA A 191 6.27 12.12 11.87
CA ALA A 191 7.29 13.00 11.29
C ALA A 191 7.67 14.16 12.21
N GLU A 192 6.71 14.72 12.95
CA GLU A 192 6.94 15.77 13.94
C GLU A 192 7.72 15.25 15.14
N GLN A 193 7.35 14.08 15.65
CA GLN A 193 7.99 13.46 16.81
C GLN A 193 9.40 12.94 16.48
N GLY A 194 9.56 12.18 15.39
CA GLY A 194 10.83 11.59 14.98
C GLY A 194 11.72 12.50 14.12
N GLY A 195 11.20 13.65 13.67
CA GLY A 195 11.90 14.68 12.90
C GLY A 195 12.03 14.40 11.39
N TRP A 196 11.59 13.23 10.91
CA TRP A 196 11.67 12.82 9.49
C TRP A 196 10.39 12.10 9.07
N LEU A 197 9.96 12.23 7.81
CA LEU A 197 8.84 11.43 7.33
C LEU A 197 9.28 9.96 7.25
N PRO A 198 8.64 9.03 7.99
CA PRO A 198 9.05 7.64 8.01
C PRO A 198 8.65 6.92 6.73
N ILE A 199 9.44 5.92 6.33
CA ILE A 199 9.20 5.10 5.14
C ILE A 199 8.37 3.87 5.52
N PHE A 200 8.80 3.11 6.52
CA PHE A 200 8.10 1.90 6.98
C PHE A 200 8.04 1.90 8.51
N PRO A 201 7.28 2.83 9.13
CA PRO A 201 7.15 2.85 10.58
C PRO A 201 6.38 1.60 11.04
N ALA A 202 7.01 0.83 11.91
CA ALA A 202 6.43 -0.35 12.54
C ALA A 202 6.87 -0.39 14.00
N TRP A 203 6.02 -0.96 14.85
CA TRP A 203 6.26 -1.02 16.30
C TRP A 203 6.58 0.37 16.90
N ASN A 204 5.88 1.40 16.44
CA ASN A 204 6.02 2.80 16.86
C ASN A 204 7.45 3.37 16.79
N SER A 205 8.27 2.88 15.86
CA SER A 205 9.62 3.40 15.57
C SER A 205 9.88 3.50 14.07
N TYR A 206 10.96 4.19 13.69
CA TYR A 206 11.54 3.98 12.37
C TYR A 206 12.03 2.54 12.22
N THR A 207 12.07 2.08 10.98
CA THR A 207 12.73 0.82 10.62
C THR A 207 13.69 1.09 9.46
N THR A 208 14.55 0.11 9.17
CA THR A 208 15.43 0.13 7.99
C THR A 208 14.83 -0.57 6.78
N GLU A 209 13.54 -0.90 6.87
CA GLU A 209 12.68 -1.45 5.82
C GLU A 209 11.89 -0.30 5.18
N MET A 210 11.40 -0.40 3.95
CA MET A 210 12.11 -0.99 2.82
C MET A 210 12.87 0.15 2.09
N ILE A 211 12.61 0.38 0.80
CA ILE A 211 13.24 1.45 0.02
C ILE A 211 12.24 2.54 -0.38
N GLY A 212 12.72 3.59 -1.05
CA GLY A 212 11.87 4.71 -1.50
C GLY A 212 11.48 5.70 -0.40
N ASP A 213 10.63 6.67 -0.74
CA ASP A 213 9.99 7.63 0.17
C ASP A 213 8.46 7.60 -0.04
N HIS A 214 7.86 6.42 -0.03
CA HIS A 214 6.47 6.22 -0.50
C HIS A 214 5.37 6.90 0.34
N GLY A 215 5.72 7.45 1.52
CA GLY A 215 4.87 8.42 2.20
C GLY A 215 4.54 9.64 1.31
N PHE A 216 5.42 9.98 0.37
CA PHE A 216 5.20 11.03 -0.63
C PHE A 216 4.03 10.66 -1.53
N SER A 217 3.98 9.40 -1.98
CA SER A 217 2.89 8.86 -2.80
C SER A 217 1.57 8.88 -2.04
N MET A 218 1.53 8.34 -0.82
CA MET A 218 0.33 8.32 0.01
C MET A 218 -0.26 9.73 0.24
N VAL A 219 0.59 10.69 0.66
CA VAL A 219 0.16 12.08 0.92
C VAL A 219 -0.31 12.76 -0.37
N THR A 220 0.46 12.62 -1.45
CA THR A 220 0.14 13.28 -2.73
C THR A 220 -1.12 12.70 -3.34
N ASP A 221 -1.30 11.37 -3.31
CA ASP A 221 -2.48 10.68 -3.84
C ASP A 221 -3.75 11.11 -3.10
N ALA A 222 -3.69 11.18 -1.76
CA ALA A 222 -4.77 11.73 -0.94
C ALA A 222 -5.10 13.19 -1.36
N PHE A 223 -4.08 14.05 -1.46
CA PHE A 223 -4.24 15.47 -1.78
C PHE A 223 -4.90 15.71 -3.15
N VAL A 224 -4.42 15.03 -4.20
CA VAL A 224 -4.94 15.21 -5.57
C VAL A 224 -6.33 14.62 -5.75
N LYS A 225 -6.72 13.66 -4.90
CA LYS A 225 -8.07 13.08 -4.86
C LYS A 225 -9.04 13.82 -3.92
N GLY A 226 -8.60 14.93 -3.32
CA GLY A 226 -9.47 15.85 -2.58
C GLY A 226 -9.42 15.69 -1.05
N PHE A 227 -8.66 14.73 -0.54
CA PHE A 227 -8.41 14.60 0.90
C PHE A 227 -7.32 15.59 1.29
N ARG A 228 -7.72 16.75 1.82
CA ARG A 228 -6.81 17.87 2.12
C ARG A 228 -6.91 18.37 3.58
N ASP A 229 -7.67 17.68 4.42
CA ASP A 229 -7.92 18.05 5.82
C ASP A 229 -6.75 17.65 6.76
N PHE A 230 -5.55 18.13 6.45
CA PHE A 230 -4.34 17.95 7.24
C PHE A 230 -3.41 19.15 7.03
N ASP A 231 -2.34 19.28 7.83
CA ASP A 231 -1.33 20.32 7.60
C ASP A 231 -0.49 20.00 6.34
N VAL A 232 -1.01 20.41 5.19
CA VAL A 232 -0.36 20.22 3.89
C VAL A 232 1.00 20.92 3.83
N GLN A 233 1.17 22.03 4.55
CA GLN A 233 2.45 22.72 4.60
C GLN A 233 3.47 21.92 5.42
N ALA A 234 3.08 21.32 6.55
CA ALA A 234 3.92 20.39 7.30
C ALA A 234 4.31 19.19 6.44
N ALA A 235 3.34 18.56 5.78
CA ALA A 235 3.60 17.44 4.88
C ALA A 235 4.63 17.82 3.81
N PHE A 236 4.43 18.94 3.13
CA PHE A 236 5.35 19.43 2.12
C PHE A 236 6.75 19.75 2.68
N ARG A 237 6.84 20.32 3.89
CA ARG A 237 8.13 20.58 4.56
C ARG A 237 8.90 19.28 4.84
N PHE A 238 8.25 18.26 5.39
CA PHE A 238 8.91 16.97 5.69
C PHE A 238 9.28 16.20 4.42
N MET A 239 8.41 16.18 3.41
CA MET A 239 8.75 15.59 2.11
C MET A 239 9.95 16.29 1.47
N LEU A 240 9.99 17.63 1.55
CA LEU A 240 11.12 18.42 1.06
C LEU A 240 12.41 18.11 1.83
N LYS A 241 12.32 17.91 3.14
CA LYS A 241 13.44 17.54 4.01
C LYS A 241 14.01 16.18 3.59
N ASN A 242 13.20 15.12 3.53
CA ASN A 242 13.63 13.79 3.06
C ASN A 242 14.33 13.86 1.68
N ALA A 243 13.82 14.71 0.76
CA ALA A 243 14.34 14.81 -0.60
C ALA A 243 15.59 15.69 -0.75
N LYS A 244 16.02 16.41 0.29
CA LYS A 244 17.11 17.42 0.21
C LYS A 244 18.16 17.33 1.31
N GLU A 245 17.87 16.71 2.44
CA GLU A 245 18.74 16.68 3.61
C GLU A 245 19.09 15.23 3.97
N THR A 246 20.34 15.05 4.42
CA THR A 246 20.82 13.77 4.95
C THR A 246 20.88 13.89 6.48
N PRO A 247 20.32 12.93 7.24
CA PRO A 247 20.39 12.97 8.69
C PRO A 247 21.83 12.78 9.21
N PRO A 248 22.10 13.17 10.47
CA PRO A 248 23.28 12.73 11.20
C PRO A 248 23.44 11.20 11.19
N ARG A 249 24.66 10.71 11.36
CA ARG A 249 24.98 9.28 11.25
C ARG A 249 24.10 8.37 12.14
N PRO A 250 23.81 8.68 13.42
CA PRO A 250 22.94 7.84 14.25
C PRO A 250 21.52 7.72 13.70
N ASP A 251 20.89 8.86 13.37
CA ASP A 251 19.56 8.90 12.74
C ASP A 251 19.52 8.16 11.39
N TYR A 252 20.58 8.32 10.59
CA TYR A 252 20.70 7.56 9.36
C TYR A 252 20.74 6.05 9.65
N LEU A 253 21.53 5.57 10.62
CA LEU A 253 21.57 4.15 10.97
C LEU A 253 20.17 3.61 11.35
N ASP A 254 19.36 4.43 11.98
CA ASP A 254 18.05 4.08 12.53
C ASP A 254 16.90 4.07 11.51
N GLY A 255 17.15 4.38 10.23
CA GLY A 255 16.08 4.38 9.22
C GLY A 255 15.66 5.75 8.71
N LYS A 256 16.18 6.84 9.29
CA LYS A 256 15.70 8.19 8.98
C LYS A 256 16.27 8.72 7.67
N GLY A 257 15.43 9.47 6.95
CA GLY A 257 15.78 10.18 5.73
C GLY A 257 16.07 9.29 4.51
N ARG A 258 16.23 9.93 3.36
CA ARG A 258 16.47 9.24 2.09
C ARG A 258 17.87 8.63 2.04
N ARG A 259 17.96 7.31 1.84
CA ARG A 259 19.24 6.58 1.72
C ARG A 259 20.01 6.97 0.46
N ALA A 260 21.33 7.12 0.58
CA ALA A 260 22.24 7.51 -0.51
C ALA A 260 21.86 8.81 -1.26
N LEU A 261 21.20 9.76 -0.57
CA LEU A 261 20.74 11.02 -1.17
C LEU A 261 21.88 11.83 -1.78
N THR A 262 23.04 11.91 -1.12
CA THR A 262 24.20 12.66 -1.61
C THR A 262 24.62 12.21 -3.01
N SER A 263 24.71 10.90 -3.24
CA SER A 263 25.06 10.35 -4.55
C SER A 263 23.93 10.55 -5.55
N TYR A 264 22.68 10.32 -5.14
CA TYR A 264 21.50 10.55 -6.00
C TYR A 264 21.44 12.00 -6.52
N LEU A 265 21.70 13.00 -5.67
CA LEU A 265 21.73 14.40 -6.06
C LEU A 265 22.92 14.74 -6.96
N ARG A 266 24.09 14.14 -6.71
CA ARG A 266 25.31 14.40 -7.47
C ARG A 266 25.28 13.81 -8.88
N TYR A 267 24.82 12.57 -9.00
CA TYR A 267 24.91 11.81 -10.26
C TYR A 267 23.56 11.69 -10.99
N GLY A 268 22.44 11.99 -10.32
CA GLY A 268 21.10 11.70 -10.81
C GLY A 268 20.73 10.21 -10.74
N TYR A 269 21.55 9.40 -10.07
CA TYR A 269 21.35 7.99 -9.75
C TYR A 269 22.27 7.62 -8.58
N ILE A 270 22.03 6.46 -7.97
CA ILE A 270 22.95 5.92 -6.96
C ILE A 270 23.94 4.99 -7.66
N PRO A 271 25.25 5.29 -7.65
CA PRO A 271 26.26 4.47 -8.30
C PRO A 271 26.58 3.23 -7.46
N LEU A 272 27.13 2.19 -8.09
CA LEU A 272 27.45 0.92 -7.41
C LEU A 272 28.49 1.06 -6.29
N GLU A 273 29.36 2.08 -6.37
CA GLU A 273 30.34 2.42 -5.34
C GLU A 273 29.70 2.98 -4.05
N ASP A 274 28.41 3.33 -4.06
CA ASP A 274 27.65 3.77 -2.87
C ASP A 274 26.56 2.74 -2.48
N PRO A 275 26.95 1.53 -2.02
CA PRO A 275 25.99 0.54 -1.56
C PRO A 275 25.37 0.98 -0.23
N VAL A 276 24.04 0.95 -0.14
CA VAL A 276 23.30 1.20 1.11
C VAL A 276 23.41 -0.02 2.03
N ARG A 277 24.42 -0.04 2.91
CA ARG A 277 24.70 -1.20 3.78
C ARG A 277 23.86 -1.24 5.05
N GLU A 278 23.28 -0.12 5.42
CA GLU A 278 22.49 0.10 6.64
C GLU A 278 21.01 -0.28 6.50
N ALA A 279 20.53 -0.49 5.28
CA ALA A 279 19.16 -0.93 5.04
C ALA A 279 18.98 -2.41 5.35
N PHE A 280 17.73 -2.82 5.59
CA PHE A 280 17.37 -4.23 5.81
C PHE A 280 17.89 -5.11 4.66
N HIS A 281 17.64 -4.68 3.43
CA HIS A 281 18.31 -5.17 2.23
C HIS A 281 19.50 -4.30 1.86
N LYS A 282 20.65 -4.94 1.66
CA LYS A 282 21.91 -4.24 1.38
C LYS A 282 22.01 -3.94 -0.12
N GLY A 283 22.26 -2.67 -0.46
CA GLY A 283 22.46 -2.24 -1.85
C GLY A 283 21.22 -1.59 -2.47
N GLU A 284 20.68 -2.21 -3.53
CA GLU A 284 19.44 -1.81 -4.23
C GLU A 284 19.51 -0.45 -4.94
N GLN A 285 20.71 -0.05 -5.38
CA GLN A 285 20.98 1.28 -5.92
C GLN A 285 20.10 1.65 -7.13
N VAL A 286 19.84 0.69 -8.02
CA VAL A 286 19.01 0.91 -9.22
C VAL A 286 17.54 1.03 -8.83
N SER A 287 17.06 0.11 -7.98
CA SER A 287 15.70 0.14 -7.44
C SER A 287 15.38 1.45 -6.72
N ARG A 288 16.26 1.87 -5.80
CA ARG A 288 16.17 3.16 -5.11
C ARG A 288 16.18 4.34 -6.08
N THR A 289 17.01 4.31 -7.13
CA THR A 289 17.03 5.39 -8.15
C THR A 289 15.69 5.52 -8.87
N LEU A 290 15.07 4.39 -9.23
CA LEU A 290 13.79 4.35 -9.94
C LEU A 290 12.64 4.81 -9.03
N GLU A 291 12.59 4.32 -7.79
CA GLU A 291 11.57 4.71 -6.83
C GLU A 291 11.70 6.17 -6.39
N TYR A 292 12.92 6.66 -6.13
CA TYR A 292 13.12 8.09 -5.84
C TYR A 292 12.71 8.99 -7.00
N ALA A 293 12.84 8.54 -8.25
CA ALA A 293 12.34 9.29 -9.40
C ALA A 293 10.80 9.36 -9.41
N TYR A 294 10.11 8.31 -8.96
CA TYR A 294 8.66 8.33 -8.75
C TYR A 294 8.26 9.20 -7.54
N ASP A 295 8.98 9.12 -6.44
CA ASP A 295 8.73 9.95 -5.25
C ASP A 295 8.93 11.44 -5.55
N ASP A 296 9.98 11.77 -6.32
CA ASP A 296 10.21 13.13 -6.80
C ASP A 296 9.10 13.59 -7.75
N PHE A 297 8.47 12.69 -8.51
CA PHE A 297 7.25 13.03 -9.26
C PHE A 297 6.10 13.40 -8.31
N CYS A 298 5.85 12.63 -7.26
CA CYS A 298 4.81 12.94 -6.27
C CYS A 298 5.06 14.31 -5.61
N LEU A 299 6.30 14.56 -5.18
CA LEU A 299 6.69 15.86 -4.62
C LEU A 299 6.56 17.01 -5.63
N ALA A 300 6.83 16.77 -6.92
CA ALA A 300 6.59 17.76 -7.97
C ALA A 300 5.10 18.09 -8.13
N VAL A 301 4.22 17.09 -8.10
CA VAL A 301 2.76 17.28 -8.18
C VAL A 301 2.24 18.08 -6.99
N LEU A 302 2.69 17.76 -5.77
CA LEU A 302 2.29 18.51 -4.59
C LEU A 302 2.84 19.95 -4.62
N ALA A 303 4.11 20.14 -5.00
CA ALA A 303 4.71 21.46 -5.14
C ALA A 303 3.94 22.34 -6.14
N ASP A 304 3.56 21.79 -7.30
CA ASP A 304 2.80 22.49 -8.34
C ASP A 304 1.41 22.87 -7.82
N SER A 305 0.74 21.94 -7.14
CA SER A 305 -0.58 22.15 -6.53
C SER A 305 -0.59 23.23 -5.45
N LEU A 306 0.57 23.48 -4.81
CA LEU A 306 0.77 24.54 -3.83
C LEU A 306 1.29 25.85 -4.45
N GLY A 307 1.39 25.93 -5.78
CA GLY A 307 1.90 27.11 -6.49
C GLY A 307 3.42 27.29 -6.40
N ASN A 308 4.16 26.29 -5.91
CA ASN A 308 5.62 26.35 -5.81
C ASN A 308 6.29 25.89 -7.13
N VAL A 309 6.17 26.74 -8.15
CA VAL A 309 6.58 26.45 -9.55
C VAL A 309 8.06 26.06 -9.66
N GLU A 310 8.94 26.69 -8.88
CA GLU A 310 10.38 26.38 -8.91
C GLU A 310 10.66 24.97 -8.38
N LYS A 311 10.13 24.62 -7.19
CA LYS A 311 10.28 23.27 -6.64
C LYS A 311 9.62 22.23 -7.54
N ALA A 312 8.42 22.53 -8.07
CA ALA A 312 7.74 21.66 -9.02
C ALA A 312 8.63 21.36 -10.24
N ARG A 313 9.28 22.38 -10.82
CA ARG A 313 10.22 22.21 -11.94
C ARG A 313 11.43 21.36 -11.56
N THR A 314 12.04 21.62 -10.40
CA THR A 314 13.21 20.88 -9.92
C THR A 314 12.89 19.40 -9.72
N PHE A 315 11.80 19.09 -9.04
CA PHE A 315 11.42 17.70 -8.78
C PHE A 315 10.88 16.99 -10.03
N LYS A 316 10.22 17.71 -10.94
CA LYS A 316 9.85 17.17 -12.26
C LYS A 316 11.08 16.83 -13.12
N HIS A 317 12.17 17.58 -12.97
CA HIS A 317 13.44 17.25 -13.62
C HIS A 317 14.04 15.97 -13.01
N ARG A 318 14.14 15.88 -11.67
CA ARG A 318 14.62 14.69 -10.96
C ARG A 318 13.75 13.46 -11.19
N ALA A 319 12.45 13.63 -11.41
CA ALA A 319 11.56 12.54 -11.80
C ALA A 319 11.95 11.85 -13.11
N ARG A 320 12.87 12.41 -13.91
CA ARG A 320 13.43 11.77 -15.11
C ARG A 320 14.68 10.94 -14.83
N ASN A 321 15.14 10.85 -13.59
CA ASN A 321 16.36 10.15 -13.20
C ASN A 321 16.32 8.64 -13.46
N TYR A 322 15.14 8.05 -13.65
CA TYR A 322 15.00 6.66 -14.12
C TYR A 322 15.79 6.38 -15.42
N ARG A 323 16.01 7.41 -16.25
CA ARG A 323 16.81 7.31 -17.48
C ARG A 323 18.29 7.06 -17.22
N ASN A 324 18.80 7.44 -16.05
CA ASN A 324 20.21 7.37 -15.73
C ASN A 324 20.68 5.95 -15.37
N VAL A 325 19.74 5.04 -15.10
CA VAL A 325 20.01 3.62 -14.83
C VAL A 325 19.46 2.69 -15.91
N PHE A 326 18.87 3.25 -16.97
CA PHE A 326 18.44 2.49 -18.15
C PHE A 326 19.58 2.40 -19.15
N ASP A 327 20.07 1.19 -19.40
CA ASP A 327 21.10 0.91 -20.39
C ASP A 327 20.45 0.69 -21.76
N PRO A 328 20.61 1.62 -22.73
CA PRO A 328 19.99 1.51 -24.04
C PRO A 328 20.56 0.37 -24.90
N GLU A 329 21.77 -0.12 -24.61
CA GLU A 329 22.38 -1.24 -25.35
C GLU A 329 21.66 -2.55 -25.04
N THR A 330 21.33 -2.77 -23.75
CA THR A 330 20.66 -3.99 -23.30
C THR A 330 19.14 -3.85 -23.22
N GLY A 331 18.63 -2.61 -23.18
CA GLY A 331 17.22 -2.30 -23.01
C GLY A 331 16.67 -2.71 -21.64
N PHE A 332 17.51 -2.66 -20.61
CA PHE A 332 17.17 -2.96 -19.22
C PHE A 332 17.73 -1.90 -18.29
N VAL A 333 17.17 -1.83 -17.08
CA VAL A 333 17.85 -1.13 -15.99
C VAL A 333 19.05 -1.95 -15.51
N ARG A 334 20.16 -1.28 -15.21
CA ARG A 334 21.45 -1.92 -14.94
C ARG A 334 22.26 -1.13 -13.94
N GLY A 335 23.07 -1.83 -13.14
CA GLY A 335 23.98 -1.19 -12.20
C GLY A 335 24.99 -0.31 -12.93
N ARG A 336 25.15 0.94 -12.47
CA ARG A 336 25.99 1.96 -13.08
C ARG A 336 27.05 2.45 -12.09
N HIS A 337 28.29 2.54 -12.54
CA HIS A 337 29.43 3.01 -11.77
C HIS A 337 29.51 4.54 -11.78
N GLN A 338 30.20 5.14 -10.81
CA GLN A 338 30.41 6.60 -10.73
C GLN A 338 31.02 7.22 -12.01
N ASP A 339 31.86 6.46 -12.72
CA ASP A 339 32.48 6.87 -13.99
C ASP A 339 31.51 6.81 -15.20
N GLY A 340 30.29 6.35 -14.96
CA GLY A 340 29.23 6.21 -15.94
C GLY A 340 29.18 4.87 -16.66
N SER A 341 30.16 3.97 -16.43
CA SER A 341 30.20 2.63 -17.02
C SER A 341 29.16 1.71 -16.39
N TRP A 342 28.75 0.67 -17.12
CA TRP A 342 27.78 -0.32 -16.66
C TRP A 342 28.47 -1.57 -16.12
N VAL A 343 27.90 -2.18 -15.08
CA VAL A 343 28.41 -3.42 -14.47
C VAL A 343 28.52 -4.56 -15.49
N LYS A 344 29.63 -5.29 -15.50
CA LYS A 344 29.87 -6.48 -16.34
C LYS A 344 30.39 -7.66 -15.51
N PRO A 345 29.98 -8.91 -15.79
CA PRO A 345 28.96 -9.31 -16.76
C PRO A 345 27.54 -8.88 -16.34
N PHE A 346 26.57 -8.96 -17.26
CA PHE A 346 25.17 -8.62 -16.99
C PHE A 346 24.24 -9.68 -17.56
N ASP A 347 23.43 -10.26 -16.68
CA ASP A 347 22.33 -11.15 -17.03
C ASP A 347 21.04 -10.58 -16.39
N PRO A 348 20.07 -10.09 -17.18
CA PRO A 348 18.85 -9.51 -16.64
C PRO A 348 17.90 -10.55 -16.02
N SER A 349 18.15 -11.85 -16.21
CA SER A 349 17.34 -12.95 -15.67
C SER A 349 17.67 -13.35 -14.25
N GLN A 350 18.78 -12.86 -13.70
CA GLN A 350 19.23 -13.21 -12.36
C GLN A 350 18.92 -12.09 -11.36
N PRO A 351 18.63 -12.44 -10.09
CA PRO A 351 18.67 -11.48 -8.99
C PRO A 351 20.07 -10.87 -8.88
N VAL A 352 20.13 -9.56 -8.65
CA VAL A 352 21.38 -8.80 -8.58
C VAL A 352 21.31 -7.83 -7.40
N PRO A 353 22.43 -7.54 -6.71
CA PRO A 353 22.43 -6.80 -5.44
C PRO A 353 21.99 -5.33 -5.56
N TYR A 354 21.88 -4.79 -6.78
CA TYR A 354 21.41 -3.43 -7.03
C TYR A 354 19.90 -3.36 -7.36
N ILE A 355 19.17 -4.49 -7.33
CA ILE A 355 17.72 -4.58 -7.50
C ILE A 355 17.09 -5.16 -6.22
N ALA A 356 16.03 -4.51 -5.73
CA ALA A 356 15.24 -4.95 -4.58
C ALA A 356 14.27 -6.05 -4.99
N GLU A 357 14.40 -7.22 -4.35
CA GLU A 357 13.49 -8.39 -4.40
C GLU A 357 12.93 -8.79 -5.77
N ALA A 358 13.71 -8.56 -6.82
CA ALA A 358 13.31 -8.80 -8.19
C ALA A 358 14.54 -8.94 -9.09
N THR A 359 14.28 -9.17 -10.37
CA THR A 359 15.30 -9.17 -11.43
C THR A 359 15.24 -7.86 -12.22
N PRO A 360 16.30 -7.51 -12.98
CA PRO A 360 16.24 -6.42 -13.96
C PRO A 360 15.07 -6.55 -14.95
N TRP A 361 14.60 -7.76 -15.26
CA TRP A 361 13.42 -7.98 -16.09
C TRP A 361 12.15 -7.32 -15.53
N VAL A 362 11.89 -7.50 -14.24
CA VAL A 362 10.72 -6.93 -13.56
C VAL A 362 10.92 -5.44 -13.35
N TYR A 363 12.05 -5.06 -12.74
CA TYR A 363 12.23 -3.71 -12.23
C TYR A 363 12.44 -2.66 -13.34
N THR A 364 12.83 -3.07 -14.56
CA THR A 364 12.89 -2.18 -15.74
C THR A 364 11.57 -1.45 -16.02
N PHE A 365 10.44 -2.05 -15.61
CA PHE A 365 9.12 -1.49 -15.83
C PHE A 365 8.65 -0.52 -14.73
N PHE A 366 9.44 -0.28 -13.69
CA PHE A 366 9.08 0.65 -12.61
C PHE A 366 9.31 2.12 -13.01
N VAL A 367 8.44 2.63 -13.88
CA VAL A 367 8.36 4.05 -14.27
C VAL A 367 6.89 4.49 -14.35
N PRO A 368 6.10 4.31 -13.28
CA PRO A 368 4.64 4.48 -13.33
C PRO A 368 4.21 5.90 -13.72
N HIS A 369 4.99 6.91 -13.36
CA HIS A 369 4.72 8.32 -13.65
C HIS A 369 5.04 8.76 -15.08
N ASP A 370 5.83 7.98 -15.83
CA ASP A 370 6.27 8.35 -17.19
C ASP A 370 6.43 7.14 -18.12
N VAL A 371 5.42 6.29 -18.19
CA VAL A 371 5.43 5.10 -19.06
C VAL A 371 5.65 5.47 -20.53
N ALA A 372 5.08 6.58 -21.02
CA ALA A 372 5.38 7.07 -22.37
C ALA A 372 6.88 7.42 -22.57
N GLY A 373 7.55 7.90 -21.52
CA GLY A 373 8.99 8.08 -21.47
C GLY A 373 9.75 6.76 -21.63
N LEU A 374 9.36 5.73 -20.87
CA LEU A 374 9.95 4.40 -20.97
C LEU A 374 9.70 3.76 -22.35
N VAL A 375 8.49 3.88 -22.89
CA VAL A 375 8.13 3.44 -24.25
C VAL A 375 9.09 4.05 -25.29
N ARG A 376 9.43 5.33 -25.17
CA ARG A 376 10.41 5.97 -26.08
C ARG A 376 11.82 5.43 -25.90
N LEU A 377 12.28 5.21 -24.66
CA LEU A 377 13.59 4.59 -24.41
C LEU A 377 13.72 3.20 -25.04
N MET A 378 12.64 2.43 -25.03
CA MET A 378 12.60 1.08 -25.61
C MET A 378 12.42 1.06 -27.14
N GLY A 379 12.39 2.22 -27.82
CA GLY A 379 12.25 2.29 -29.28
C GLY A 379 10.80 2.33 -29.77
N GLY A 380 9.84 2.68 -28.91
CA GLY A 380 8.45 2.92 -29.26
C GLY A 380 7.49 1.80 -28.87
N ARG A 381 6.21 1.99 -29.20
CA ARG A 381 5.09 1.16 -28.69
C ARG A 381 5.23 -0.33 -29.02
N GLN A 382 5.64 -0.68 -30.24
CA GLN A 382 5.77 -2.08 -30.65
C GLN A 382 6.92 -2.79 -29.93
N ALA A 383 8.07 -2.13 -29.81
CA ALA A 383 9.22 -2.67 -29.08
C ALA A 383 8.92 -2.84 -27.59
N PHE A 384 8.21 -1.88 -26.98
CA PHE A 384 7.74 -1.97 -25.60
C PHE A 384 6.77 -3.15 -25.40
N ILE A 385 5.80 -3.33 -26.30
CA ILE A 385 4.86 -4.47 -26.27
C ILE A 385 5.61 -5.80 -26.40
N ALA A 386 6.58 -5.90 -27.32
CA ALA A 386 7.38 -7.10 -27.50
C ALA A 386 8.25 -7.43 -26.28
N LYS A 387 8.77 -6.40 -25.59
CA LYS A 387 9.50 -6.56 -24.33
C LYS A 387 8.60 -7.12 -23.22
N LEU A 388 7.38 -6.58 -23.08
CA LEU A 388 6.38 -7.12 -22.16
C LEU A 388 5.98 -8.55 -22.53
N ASP A 389 5.75 -8.85 -23.80
CA ASP A 389 5.44 -10.21 -24.25
C ASP A 389 6.55 -11.19 -23.85
N SER A 390 7.80 -10.80 -24.07
CA SER A 390 8.97 -11.59 -23.69
C SER A 390 9.06 -11.86 -22.19
N LEU A 391 8.67 -10.88 -21.34
CA LEU A 391 8.63 -11.07 -19.88
C LEU A 391 7.69 -12.23 -19.52
N PHE A 392 6.48 -12.23 -20.07
CA PHE A 392 5.48 -13.27 -19.77
C PHE A 392 5.75 -14.60 -20.48
N GLU A 393 6.28 -14.59 -21.70
CA GLU A 393 6.60 -15.81 -22.46
C GLU A 393 7.78 -16.58 -21.86
N LYS A 394 8.73 -15.86 -21.24
CA LYS A 394 9.88 -16.44 -20.55
C LYS A 394 9.66 -16.66 -19.05
N ASP A 395 8.45 -16.45 -18.57
CA ASP A 395 8.06 -16.65 -17.17
C ASP A 395 8.88 -15.82 -16.15
N PHE A 396 9.25 -14.59 -16.54
CA PHE A 396 9.96 -13.65 -15.66
C PHE A 396 9.02 -12.75 -14.86
N TYR A 397 7.70 -12.86 -15.07
CA TYR A 397 6.70 -12.14 -14.29
C TYR A 397 6.43 -12.87 -12.96
N ALA A 398 6.75 -12.23 -11.84
CA ALA A 398 6.63 -12.81 -10.50
C ALA A 398 5.52 -12.07 -9.73
N HIS A 399 4.31 -12.64 -9.67
CA HIS A 399 3.14 -11.99 -9.05
C HIS A 399 3.17 -11.98 -7.52
N ASP A 400 3.95 -12.90 -6.95
CA ASP A 400 4.21 -13.08 -5.53
C ASP A 400 4.97 -11.92 -4.88
N ASN A 401 5.35 -10.88 -5.64
CA ASN A 401 6.01 -9.71 -5.11
C ASN A 401 5.61 -8.39 -5.82
N GLU A 402 5.68 -7.30 -5.07
CA GLU A 402 5.18 -5.95 -5.37
C GLU A 402 5.74 -5.28 -6.63
N PRO A 403 7.03 -5.41 -6.99
CA PRO A 403 7.58 -4.73 -8.17
C PRO A 403 6.92 -5.14 -9.50
N SER A 404 6.21 -6.28 -9.52
CA SER A 404 5.54 -6.81 -10.70
C SER A 404 4.09 -6.32 -10.86
N HIS A 405 3.45 -5.86 -9.79
CA HIS A 405 1.99 -5.71 -9.70
C HIS A 405 1.38 -4.83 -10.80
N HIS A 406 2.04 -3.74 -11.20
CA HIS A 406 1.54 -2.82 -12.23
C HIS A 406 1.85 -3.26 -13.67
N ILE A 407 2.77 -4.19 -13.89
CA ILE A 407 3.31 -4.54 -15.22
C ILE A 407 2.21 -4.97 -16.23
N PRO A 408 1.23 -5.84 -15.88
CA PRO A 408 0.17 -6.24 -16.81
C PRO A 408 -0.63 -5.06 -17.37
N TYR A 409 -0.71 -3.96 -16.62
CA TYR A 409 -1.45 -2.75 -17.00
C TYR A 409 -0.69 -1.86 -17.99
N LEU A 410 0.62 -2.06 -18.15
CA LEU A 410 1.47 -1.22 -19.02
C LEU A 410 1.17 -1.40 -20.51
N TYR A 411 0.56 -2.52 -20.92
CA TYR A 411 0.09 -2.67 -22.30
C TYR A 411 -0.93 -1.60 -22.70
N ALA A 412 -1.78 -1.12 -21.78
CA ALA A 412 -2.72 -0.04 -22.07
C ALA A 412 -2.03 1.27 -22.47
N PHE A 413 -0.85 1.56 -21.90
CA PHE A 413 -0.05 2.74 -22.25
C PHE A 413 0.60 2.65 -23.63
N ALA A 414 0.89 1.43 -24.10
CA ALA A 414 1.33 1.17 -25.47
C ALA A 414 0.16 0.91 -26.43
N GLY A 415 -1.08 1.15 -25.99
CA GLY A 415 -2.35 0.95 -26.69
C GLY A 415 -2.56 -0.48 -27.19
N ALA A 416 -2.21 -1.44 -26.35
CA ALA A 416 -2.63 -2.84 -26.44
C ALA A 416 -3.49 -3.26 -25.23
N PRO A 417 -4.56 -2.53 -24.85
CA PRO A 417 -5.31 -2.82 -23.62
C PRO A 417 -5.94 -4.22 -23.59
N TRP A 418 -6.16 -4.86 -24.74
CA TRP A 418 -6.62 -6.26 -24.77
C TRP A 418 -5.59 -7.24 -24.19
N LYS A 419 -4.29 -6.92 -24.23
CA LYS A 419 -3.25 -7.70 -23.56
C LYS A 419 -3.26 -7.49 -22.05
N THR A 420 -3.55 -6.27 -21.58
CA THR A 420 -3.83 -6.03 -20.15
C THR A 420 -4.98 -6.92 -19.66
N GLN A 421 -6.11 -6.92 -20.37
CA GLN A 421 -7.26 -7.75 -20.04
C GLN A 421 -6.89 -9.25 -19.96
N GLN A 422 -6.08 -9.72 -20.90
CA GLN A 422 -5.59 -11.11 -20.91
C GLN A 422 -4.68 -11.42 -19.71
N ARG A 423 -3.62 -10.63 -19.50
CA ARG A 423 -2.59 -10.91 -18.48
C ARG A 423 -3.12 -10.76 -17.07
N VAL A 424 -3.95 -9.76 -16.79
CA VAL A 424 -4.60 -9.61 -15.48
C VAL A 424 -5.53 -10.79 -15.19
N SER A 425 -6.33 -11.21 -16.19
CA SER A 425 -7.22 -12.37 -16.02
C SER A 425 -6.45 -13.68 -15.81
N GLN A 426 -5.24 -13.80 -16.34
CA GLN A 426 -4.35 -14.94 -16.07
C GLN A 426 -3.80 -14.88 -14.64
N ALA A 427 -3.27 -13.72 -14.22
CA ALA A 427 -2.72 -13.53 -12.89
C ALA A 427 -3.77 -13.74 -11.78
N LEU A 428 -4.99 -13.25 -11.94
CA LEU A 428 -6.10 -13.49 -11.00
C LEU A 428 -6.36 -15.00 -10.78
N ARG A 429 -6.34 -15.81 -11.84
CA ARG A 429 -6.60 -17.25 -11.74
C ARG A 429 -5.42 -18.04 -11.19
N ALA A 430 -4.20 -17.57 -11.43
CA ALA A 430 -3.00 -18.30 -11.07
C ALA A 430 -2.56 -18.08 -9.62
N ASN A 431 -2.89 -16.92 -9.04
CA ASN A 431 -2.29 -16.47 -7.78
C ASN A 431 -3.28 -16.30 -6.62
N TYR A 432 -4.58 -16.52 -6.86
CA TYR A 432 -5.62 -16.30 -5.85
C TYR A 432 -6.60 -17.47 -5.80
N ALA A 433 -6.78 -18.04 -4.61
CA ALA A 433 -7.73 -19.12 -4.34
C ALA A 433 -8.33 -19.00 -2.94
N ASP A 434 -9.49 -19.62 -2.71
CA ASP A 434 -10.19 -19.63 -1.42
C ASP A 434 -9.70 -20.74 -0.47
N THR A 435 -8.39 -21.00 -0.48
CA THR A 435 -7.72 -22.04 0.34
C THR A 435 -6.69 -21.40 1.28
N PRO A 436 -6.21 -22.10 2.33
CA PRO A 436 -5.20 -21.55 3.24
C PRO A 436 -3.89 -21.12 2.56
N GLY A 437 -3.50 -21.74 1.45
CA GLY A 437 -2.34 -21.34 0.62
C GLY A 437 -2.75 -20.52 -0.60
N GLY A 438 -3.84 -19.77 -0.49
CA GLY A 438 -4.52 -19.12 -1.61
C GLY A 438 -3.88 -17.85 -2.13
N LEU A 439 -2.77 -17.40 -1.55
CA LEU A 439 -1.95 -16.28 -2.05
C LEU A 439 -0.61 -16.81 -2.53
N SER A 440 -0.11 -16.30 -3.66
CA SER A 440 1.18 -16.72 -4.22
C SER A 440 2.39 -16.21 -3.42
N GLY A 441 2.22 -15.17 -2.61
CA GLY A 441 3.26 -14.53 -1.80
C GLY A 441 2.71 -13.97 -0.51
N ASN A 442 3.49 -13.10 0.15
CA ASN A 442 3.04 -12.38 1.35
C ASN A 442 1.86 -11.47 1.00
N ASP A 443 0.93 -11.25 1.93
CA ASP A 443 -0.20 -10.32 1.68
C ASP A 443 0.23 -8.84 1.80
N ASP A 444 1.31 -8.59 2.54
CA ASP A 444 1.97 -7.30 2.72
C ASP A 444 1.04 -6.16 3.07
N ALA A 445 0.42 -6.33 4.25
CA ALA A 445 -0.50 -5.36 4.83
C ALA A 445 -1.69 -5.02 3.91
N GLY A 446 -2.20 -6.01 3.17
CA GLY A 446 -3.33 -5.87 2.26
C GLY A 446 -2.94 -5.54 0.83
N GLN A 447 -1.67 -5.29 0.50
CA GLN A 447 -1.25 -4.89 -0.85
C GLN A 447 -1.63 -5.91 -1.94
N MET A 448 -1.35 -7.20 -1.73
CA MET A 448 -1.78 -8.26 -2.66
C MET A 448 -3.31 -8.38 -2.73
N SER A 449 -3.97 -8.31 -1.58
CA SER A 449 -5.43 -8.30 -1.51
C SER A 449 -6.05 -7.12 -2.27
N ALA A 450 -5.50 -5.92 -2.15
CA ALA A 450 -5.95 -4.74 -2.89
C ALA A 450 -5.69 -4.85 -4.38
N TRP A 451 -4.57 -5.45 -4.80
CA TRP A 451 -4.35 -5.77 -6.21
C TRP A 451 -5.45 -6.67 -6.75
N TYR A 452 -5.81 -7.74 -6.03
CA TYR A 452 -6.92 -8.62 -6.40
C TYR A 452 -8.23 -7.84 -6.52
N LEU A 453 -8.58 -7.05 -5.50
CA LEU A 453 -9.84 -6.31 -5.45
C LEU A 453 -9.98 -5.35 -6.64
N PHE A 454 -8.98 -4.51 -6.89
CA PHE A 454 -8.97 -3.61 -8.05
C PHE A 454 -9.11 -4.37 -9.37
N SER A 455 -8.29 -5.41 -9.55
CA SER A 455 -8.28 -6.24 -10.76
C SER A 455 -9.62 -6.93 -11.00
N ALA A 456 -10.24 -7.47 -9.94
CA ALA A 456 -11.54 -8.15 -9.99
C ALA A 456 -12.69 -7.17 -10.26
N MET A 457 -12.60 -5.94 -9.76
CA MET A 457 -13.54 -4.84 -10.08
C MET A 457 -13.34 -4.29 -11.50
N GLY A 458 -12.20 -4.58 -12.13
CA GLY A 458 -11.93 -4.25 -13.53
C GLY A 458 -11.12 -2.97 -13.75
N PHE A 459 -10.41 -2.46 -12.74
CA PHE A 459 -9.53 -1.28 -12.90
C PHE A 459 -8.43 -1.21 -11.85
N TYR A 460 -7.26 -0.62 -12.16
CA TYR A 460 -6.10 -0.59 -11.25
C TYR A 460 -5.32 0.75 -11.25
N PRO A 461 -4.87 1.27 -10.10
CA PRO A 461 -4.09 2.51 -10.00
C PRO A 461 -2.61 2.30 -10.32
N VAL A 462 -2.20 2.39 -11.58
CA VAL A 462 -0.78 2.22 -11.97
C VAL A 462 0.14 3.31 -11.40
N CYS A 463 -0.36 4.54 -11.30
CA CYS A 463 0.41 5.68 -10.80
C CYS A 463 -0.41 6.45 -9.75
N PRO A 464 -0.36 6.03 -8.48
CA PRO A 464 -0.80 6.87 -7.37
C PRO A 464 -0.12 8.25 -7.42
N GLY A 465 -0.80 9.27 -6.91
CA GLY A 465 -0.44 10.68 -7.18
C GLY A 465 -1.01 11.21 -8.49
N THR A 466 -1.74 10.37 -9.24
CA THR A 466 -2.58 10.78 -10.38
C THR A 466 -4.04 10.45 -10.14
N ASN A 467 -4.90 11.00 -11.00
CA ASN A 467 -6.35 10.81 -10.94
C ASN A 467 -6.82 9.75 -11.96
N GLN A 468 -6.13 8.61 -12.10
CA GLN A 468 -6.48 7.57 -13.09
C GLN A 468 -6.36 6.14 -12.58
N TYR A 469 -7.29 5.30 -13.03
CA TYR A 469 -7.28 3.84 -12.92
C TYR A 469 -7.33 3.21 -14.31
N ILE A 470 -6.49 2.22 -14.58
CA ILE A 470 -6.38 1.53 -15.87
C ILE A 470 -7.42 0.41 -15.94
N LEU A 471 -8.26 0.42 -16.97
CA LEU A 471 -9.34 -0.55 -17.14
C LEU A 471 -8.79 -1.91 -17.58
N THR A 472 -9.41 -2.98 -17.06
CA THR A 472 -9.15 -4.37 -17.42
C THR A 472 -10.47 -5.17 -17.45
N SER A 473 -10.42 -6.47 -17.74
CA SER A 473 -11.62 -7.31 -17.68
C SER A 473 -12.03 -7.52 -16.22
N PRO A 474 -13.25 -7.14 -15.81
CA PRO A 474 -13.74 -7.47 -14.49
C PRO A 474 -13.96 -8.98 -14.35
N LEU A 475 -13.95 -9.44 -13.10
CA LEU A 475 -14.26 -10.83 -12.73
C LEU A 475 -15.77 -11.05 -12.57
N PHE A 476 -16.48 -10.04 -12.09
CA PHE A 476 -17.91 -10.09 -11.79
C PHE A 476 -18.74 -9.39 -12.87
N ARG A 477 -19.97 -9.87 -13.12
CA ARG A 477 -20.87 -9.28 -14.13
C ARG A 477 -21.36 -7.90 -13.73
N LYS A 478 -21.41 -7.64 -12.42
CA LYS A 478 -21.79 -6.35 -11.85
C LYS A 478 -21.02 -6.11 -10.55
N ILE A 479 -20.49 -4.91 -10.40
CA ILE A 479 -19.84 -4.41 -9.19
C ILE A 479 -20.56 -3.12 -8.80
N THR A 480 -20.92 -2.96 -7.54
CA THR A 480 -21.52 -1.74 -6.98
C THR A 480 -20.60 -1.20 -5.89
N LEU A 481 -20.12 0.03 -6.06
CA LEU A 481 -19.36 0.77 -5.06
C LEU A 481 -20.25 1.77 -4.36
N HIS A 482 -20.33 1.70 -3.03
CA HIS A 482 -21.09 2.64 -2.21
C HIS A 482 -20.18 3.80 -1.77
N LEU A 483 -20.38 4.97 -2.37
CA LEU A 483 -19.47 6.11 -2.23
C LEU A 483 -19.86 6.96 -1.03
N GLN A 484 -19.11 6.85 0.06
CA GLN A 484 -19.52 7.41 1.36
C GLN A 484 -19.34 8.94 1.48
N GLN A 485 -20.36 9.63 1.98
CA GLN A 485 -20.29 11.03 2.42
C GLN A 485 -19.50 11.15 3.74
N PRO A 486 -18.92 12.32 4.07
CA PRO A 486 -18.90 13.56 3.29
C PRO A 486 -17.81 13.62 2.20
N TYR A 487 -16.97 12.60 2.10
CA TYR A 487 -15.77 12.61 1.26
C TYR A 487 -16.06 12.33 -0.22
N HIS A 488 -17.06 11.49 -0.48
CA HIS A 488 -17.54 11.16 -1.83
C HIS A 488 -19.02 11.56 -2.00
N SER A 489 -19.60 11.27 -3.17
CA SER A 489 -20.93 11.77 -3.55
C SER A 489 -22.13 11.25 -2.76
N GLY A 490 -22.02 10.20 -1.95
CA GLY A 490 -23.18 9.53 -1.32
C GLY A 490 -23.99 8.65 -2.26
N LYS A 491 -23.57 8.56 -3.53
CA LYS A 491 -24.22 7.75 -4.56
C LYS A 491 -23.55 6.39 -4.67
N VAL A 492 -24.03 5.59 -5.61
CA VAL A 492 -23.33 4.37 -6.04
C VAL A 492 -22.62 4.60 -7.37
N PHE A 493 -21.49 3.94 -7.56
CA PHE A 493 -20.88 3.75 -8.87
C PHE A 493 -20.96 2.28 -9.25
N VAL A 494 -21.52 1.98 -10.42
CA VAL A 494 -21.78 0.61 -10.87
C VAL A 494 -20.94 0.29 -12.09
N VAL A 495 -20.21 -0.83 -12.07
CA VAL A 495 -19.57 -1.40 -13.26
C VAL A 495 -20.42 -2.58 -13.73
N VAL A 496 -20.92 -2.53 -14.97
CA VAL A 496 -21.74 -3.60 -15.56
C VAL A 496 -21.01 -4.22 -16.75
N ALA A 497 -20.61 -5.48 -16.63
CA ALA A 497 -19.96 -6.24 -17.69
C ALA A 497 -20.99 -7.08 -18.49
N LYS A 498 -21.63 -6.42 -19.46
CA LYS A 498 -22.67 -7.04 -20.30
C LYS A 498 -22.09 -8.17 -21.15
N GLY A 499 -22.65 -9.36 -20.97
CA GLY A 499 -22.25 -10.56 -21.71
C GLY A 499 -20.96 -11.20 -21.20
N LEU A 500 -20.43 -10.80 -20.03
CA LEU A 500 -19.27 -11.44 -19.40
C LEU A 500 -19.52 -12.95 -19.21
N SER A 501 -18.56 -13.77 -19.62
CA SER A 501 -18.58 -15.22 -19.43
C SER A 501 -17.18 -15.81 -19.48
N ALA A 502 -17.05 -17.12 -19.24
CA ALA A 502 -15.79 -17.83 -19.45
C ALA A 502 -15.25 -17.69 -20.89
N THR A 503 -16.11 -17.40 -21.87
CA THR A 503 -15.70 -17.13 -23.26
C THR A 503 -15.52 -15.64 -23.52
N ASN A 504 -16.45 -14.81 -23.04
CA ASN A 504 -16.48 -13.38 -23.32
C ASN A 504 -15.69 -12.60 -22.26
N ARG A 505 -14.41 -12.35 -22.53
CA ARG A 505 -13.45 -11.74 -21.59
C ARG A 505 -12.83 -10.43 -22.07
N TYR A 506 -13.17 -9.98 -23.28
CA TYR A 506 -12.56 -8.79 -23.86
C TYR A 506 -13.57 -7.66 -23.99
N ILE A 507 -13.21 -6.47 -23.52
CA ILE A 507 -13.99 -5.25 -23.69
C ILE A 507 -14.05 -4.92 -25.19
N GLN A 508 -15.26 -4.89 -25.73
CA GLN A 508 -15.54 -4.51 -27.11
C GLN A 508 -15.89 -3.03 -27.24
N LYS A 509 -16.69 -2.53 -26.29
CA LYS A 509 -17.16 -1.15 -26.17
C LYS A 509 -17.39 -0.81 -24.71
N ALA A 510 -17.33 0.47 -24.37
CA ALA A 510 -17.70 0.94 -23.04
C ALA A 510 -18.53 2.23 -23.11
N TRP A 511 -19.35 2.45 -22.09
CA TRP A 511 -20.11 3.68 -21.89
C TRP A 511 -20.00 4.13 -20.45
N LEU A 512 -19.71 5.40 -20.23
CA LEU A 512 -19.74 6.03 -18.91
C LEU A 512 -20.95 6.96 -18.87
N ASN A 513 -21.92 6.67 -18.01
CA ASN A 513 -23.17 7.43 -17.88
C ASN A 513 -23.88 7.64 -19.24
N GLY A 514 -23.97 6.57 -20.04
CA GLY A 514 -24.59 6.54 -21.36
C GLY A 514 -23.75 7.14 -22.50
N LYS A 515 -22.62 7.78 -22.21
CA LYS A 515 -21.72 8.35 -23.23
C LYS A 515 -20.63 7.35 -23.59
N GLU A 516 -20.34 7.21 -24.88
CA GLU A 516 -19.29 6.31 -25.36
C GLU A 516 -17.93 6.63 -24.68
N TRP A 517 -17.26 5.57 -24.23
CA TRP A 517 -15.98 5.65 -23.53
C TRP A 517 -14.94 4.77 -24.23
N ASN A 518 -14.04 5.40 -24.98
CA ASN A 518 -13.00 4.72 -25.75
C ASN A 518 -11.60 4.86 -25.12
N LYS A 519 -11.51 5.25 -23.84
CA LYS A 519 -10.25 5.34 -23.10
C LYS A 519 -10.06 4.06 -22.28
N PRO A 520 -8.86 3.45 -22.27
CA PRO A 520 -8.54 2.27 -21.46
C PRO A 520 -8.28 2.63 -19.97
N TRP A 521 -8.81 3.76 -19.50
CA TRP A 521 -8.67 4.25 -18.14
C TRP A 521 -9.92 5.05 -17.75
N ILE A 522 -10.15 5.20 -16.45
CA ILE A 522 -11.19 6.03 -15.85
C ILE A 522 -10.58 6.91 -14.75
N SER A 523 -11.10 8.11 -14.52
CA SER A 523 -10.60 8.96 -13.43
C SER A 523 -11.25 8.66 -12.09
N HIS A 524 -10.54 8.94 -10.99
CA HIS A 524 -11.13 8.91 -9.64
C HIS A 524 -12.34 9.81 -9.56
N SER A 525 -12.26 11.04 -10.09
CA SER A 525 -13.39 11.97 -10.13
C SER A 525 -14.64 11.40 -10.83
N ALA A 526 -14.46 10.59 -11.87
CA ALA A 526 -15.58 9.96 -12.57
C ALA A 526 -16.22 8.83 -11.73
N ILE A 527 -15.41 8.08 -10.99
CA ILE A 527 -15.89 7.05 -10.06
C ILE A 527 -16.65 7.69 -8.90
N VAL A 528 -16.02 8.63 -8.18
CA VAL A 528 -16.57 9.18 -6.92
C VAL A 528 -17.77 10.11 -7.12
N ALA A 529 -18.03 10.56 -8.35
CA ALA A 529 -19.26 11.24 -8.74
C ALA A 529 -20.50 10.31 -8.77
N GLY A 530 -20.29 8.99 -8.74
CA GLY A 530 -21.32 7.99 -8.93
C GLY A 530 -21.73 7.80 -10.39
N GLY A 531 -22.68 6.90 -10.62
CA GLY A 531 -23.20 6.58 -11.94
C GLY A 531 -22.86 5.18 -12.41
N GLU A 532 -22.69 4.98 -13.72
CA GLU A 532 -22.55 3.65 -14.32
C GLU A 532 -21.48 3.62 -15.41
N LEU A 533 -20.59 2.62 -15.34
CA LEU A 533 -19.69 2.19 -16.41
C LEU A 533 -20.18 0.86 -16.97
N VAL A 534 -20.70 0.88 -18.19
CA VAL A 534 -21.13 -0.32 -18.92
C VAL A 534 -20.00 -0.79 -19.83
N LEU A 535 -19.57 -2.03 -19.68
CA LEU A 535 -18.61 -2.71 -20.54
C LEU A 535 -19.33 -3.79 -21.35
N GLN A 536 -19.31 -3.70 -22.68
CA GLN A 536 -19.77 -4.78 -23.54
C GLN A 536 -18.62 -5.77 -23.75
N MET A 537 -18.79 -7.00 -23.28
CA MET A 537 -17.78 -8.06 -23.36
C MET A 537 -17.95 -8.89 -24.63
N GLY A 538 -16.84 -9.45 -25.12
CA GLY A 538 -16.81 -10.30 -26.31
C GLY A 538 -15.70 -11.36 -26.26
N PRO A 539 -15.75 -12.36 -27.15
CA PRO A 539 -14.91 -13.55 -27.08
C PRO A 539 -13.51 -13.35 -27.66
N LYS A 540 -13.30 -12.29 -28.46
CA LYS A 540 -12.04 -12.01 -29.16
C LYS A 540 -11.51 -10.63 -28.75
N PRO A 541 -10.17 -10.44 -28.71
CA PRO A 541 -9.57 -9.14 -28.51
C PRO A 541 -10.09 -8.08 -29.48
N ASN A 542 -10.65 -6.98 -28.97
CA ASN A 542 -10.85 -5.79 -29.79
C ASN A 542 -9.55 -4.97 -29.81
N ARG A 543 -8.84 -5.01 -30.95
CA ARG A 543 -7.57 -4.28 -31.11
C ARG A 543 -7.73 -2.77 -31.35
N GLN A 544 -8.96 -2.31 -31.55
CA GLN A 544 -9.27 -0.90 -31.84
C GLN A 544 -9.72 -0.14 -30.60
N TRP A 545 -10.36 -0.80 -29.62
CA TRP A 545 -10.82 -0.13 -28.41
C TRP A 545 -9.64 0.29 -27.53
N GLY A 546 -9.57 1.58 -27.16
CA GLY A 546 -8.54 2.11 -26.27
C GLY A 546 -7.11 2.04 -26.80
N SER A 547 -6.91 1.85 -28.11
CA SER A 547 -5.57 1.67 -28.70
C SER A 547 -4.98 2.92 -29.33
N ARG A 548 -5.77 3.99 -29.52
CA ARG A 548 -5.27 5.22 -30.15
C ARG A 548 -4.29 5.95 -29.23
N PRO A 549 -3.23 6.58 -29.77
CA PRO A 549 -2.26 7.33 -28.96
C PRO A 549 -2.88 8.38 -28.04
N GLU A 550 -3.95 9.04 -28.48
CA GLU A 550 -4.70 10.05 -27.70
C GLU A 550 -5.48 9.48 -26.52
N ASP A 551 -5.79 8.19 -26.54
CA ASP A 551 -6.54 7.51 -25.48
C ASP A 551 -5.62 6.99 -24.38
N ALA A 552 -4.29 7.00 -24.58
CA ALA A 552 -3.32 6.49 -23.63
C ALA A 552 -3.51 7.10 -22.22
N PRO A 553 -3.21 6.34 -21.15
CA PRO A 553 -3.21 6.89 -19.80
C PRO A 553 -2.10 7.94 -19.62
N TYR A 554 -2.15 8.63 -18.48
CA TYR A 554 -1.24 9.71 -18.13
C TYR A 554 0.23 9.28 -18.20
N SER A 555 1.08 10.17 -18.70
CA SER A 555 2.54 10.08 -18.56
C SER A 555 3.12 11.47 -18.50
N MET A 556 4.07 11.71 -17.60
CA MET A 556 4.65 13.03 -17.34
C MET A 556 5.28 13.67 -18.59
N SER A 557 5.85 12.88 -19.49
CA SER A 557 6.48 13.40 -20.71
C SER A 557 5.52 13.60 -21.88
N ASP A 558 4.22 13.34 -21.74
CA ASP A 558 3.25 13.66 -22.78
C ASP A 558 2.94 15.15 -22.79
N LYS A 559 2.98 15.76 -23.98
CA LYS A 559 2.75 17.21 -24.19
C LYS A 559 1.37 17.70 -23.70
N ARG A 560 0.44 16.78 -23.44
CA ARG A 560 -0.94 17.06 -22.97
C ARG A 560 -1.07 17.08 -21.45
N ALA A 561 -0.02 16.71 -20.70
CA ALA A 561 -0.04 16.68 -19.24
C ALA A 561 -0.08 18.08 -18.59
N GLY A 562 -0.04 19.16 -19.38
CA GLY A 562 -0.09 20.55 -18.90
C GLY A 562 -1.49 21.13 -18.64
N SER A 563 -2.55 20.32 -18.72
CA SER A 563 -3.90 20.76 -18.39
C SER A 563 -4.65 19.69 -17.58
N ARG A 564 -4.45 19.66 -16.26
CA ARG A 564 -5.35 18.97 -15.33
C ARG A 564 -5.50 19.78 -14.07
#